data_AF-I5D6G1-F1
#
_entry.id   AF-I5D6G1-F1
#
_cell.length_a   1.000
_cell.length_b   1.000
_cell.length_c   1.000
_cell.angle_alpha   90.00
_cell.angle_beta   90.00
_cell.angle_gamma   90.00
#
_symmetry.space_group_name_H-M   'P 1'
#
loop_
_entity.id
_entity.type
_entity.pdbx_description
1 polymer ?
#
loop_
_entity_poly.entity_id
_entity_poly.type
_entity_poly.pdbx_seq_one_letter_code
_entity_poly.pdbx_strand_id
1 'polypeptide(L)'
;MNNFSHDIILNKAQYKQFLNTFKLSINSLSEFLVSKIKKAIAEKELIFCIKNFEDNEQIFTKIAYLSDPCVYFEKFNLLLNDFECFIFDMGGTLLDSKKMLQNENIKKVNELAKIGKKIIIATSGSYFNFENYFKKINFNMPLICANGAMIYDNKSLKLTSSLEMDKKEASEIMKKCTELGLAYYIFHDSGMAGINVENSSAYKQNKDATGMKKESWSLNPKNGFFDNKKIYKVFVTFESEQAGKVKELISFCQKFKKLHTMQTHSNFLDIGIACSKASALDKIAKEYNINLSKAVVFGDSDNDLPLFDVAKISLTHTNARLSVLKNAHYVSSKNNNESWISWLIDNLFV
;
A
#
# COMPACT_ATOMS: atom_id res chain seq x y z
N MET A 1 -16.19 18.68 -1.29
CA MET A 1 -15.41 17.45 -1.04
C MET A 1 -14.02 17.86 -0.61
N ASN A 2 -13.50 17.35 0.50
CA ASN A 2 -12.13 17.64 0.92
C ASN A 2 -11.17 17.03 -0.10
N ASN A 3 -10.55 17.87 -0.93
CA ASN A 3 -9.56 17.42 -1.89
C ASN A 3 -8.26 17.14 -1.14
N PHE A 4 -7.96 15.87 -0.89
CA PHE A 4 -6.76 15.41 -0.19
C PHE A 4 -5.55 15.27 -1.13
N SER A 5 -5.48 16.05 -2.20
CA SER A 5 -4.37 16.05 -3.15
C SER A 5 -3.31 17.10 -2.81
N HIS A 6 -2.07 16.86 -3.21
CA HIS A 6 -1.00 17.87 -3.23
C HIS A 6 -1.05 18.77 -4.48
N ASP A 7 -2.07 18.61 -5.30
CA ASP A 7 -2.26 19.43 -6.50
C ASP A 7 -2.90 20.77 -6.16
N ILE A 8 -2.30 21.83 -6.68
CA ILE A 8 -2.78 23.19 -6.57
C ILE A 8 -3.23 23.63 -7.96
N ILE A 9 -4.54 23.75 -8.12
CA ILE A 9 -5.17 24.12 -9.38
C ILE A 9 -5.33 25.64 -9.42
N LEU A 10 -4.73 26.27 -10.43
CA LEU A 10 -4.75 27.71 -10.65
C LEU A 10 -5.42 28.01 -11.99
N ASN A 11 -6.12 29.14 -12.09
CA ASN A 11 -6.53 29.66 -13.40
C ASN A 11 -5.30 30.16 -14.19
N LYS A 12 -5.44 30.42 -15.49
CA LYS A 12 -4.32 30.77 -16.36
C LYS A 12 -3.55 32.02 -15.92
N ALA A 13 -4.24 33.03 -15.38
CA ALA A 13 -3.60 34.25 -14.89
C ALA A 13 -2.77 33.97 -13.61
N GLN A 14 -3.35 33.25 -12.66
CA GLN A 14 -2.69 32.82 -11.42
C GLN A 14 -1.49 31.92 -11.70
N TYR A 15 -1.61 30.99 -12.65
CA TYR A 15 -0.52 30.09 -13.04
C TYR A 15 0.65 30.85 -13.66
N LYS A 16 0.40 31.78 -14.59
CA LYS A 16 1.44 32.66 -15.14
C LYS A 16 2.12 33.50 -14.07
N GLN A 17 1.35 34.06 -13.14
CA GLN A 17 1.90 34.79 -12.00
C GLN A 17 2.76 33.88 -11.11
N PHE A 18 2.31 32.65 -10.87
CA PHE A 18 3.08 31.66 -10.14
C PHE A 18 4.40 31.34 -10.83
N LEU A 19 4.42 31.10 -12.14
CA LEU A 19 5.66 30.82 -12.88
C LEU A 19 6.70 31.95 -12.79
N ASN A 20 6.26 33.19 -12.62
CA ASN A 20 7.15 34.34 -12.47
C ASN A 20 7.68 34.53 -11.04
N THR A 21 6.97 34.01 -10.03
CA THR A 21 7.23 34.36 -8.62
C THR A 21 7.50 33.15 -7.72
N PHE A 22 7.13 31.95 -8.17
CA PHE A 22 7.06 30.70 -7.39
C PHE A 22 6.45 30.90 -6.01
N LYS A 23 5.39 31.71 -5.94
CA LYS A 23 4.81 32.17 -4.67
C LYS A 23 3.31 31.98 -4.68
N LEU A 24 2.78 31.47 -3.56
CA LEU A 24 1.34 31.44 -3.30
C LEU A 24 1.03 31.97 -1.90
N SER A 25 -0.18 32.48 -1.72
CA SER A 25 -0.70 32.76 -0.38
C SER A 25 -1.12 31.44 0.26
N ILE A 26 -0.72 31.19 1.50
CA ILE A 26 -1.16 30.04 2.28
C ILE A 26 -2.68 30.04 2.44
N ASN A 27 -3.30 31.22 2.47
CA ASN A 27 -4.75 31.40 2.60
C ASN A 27 -5.53 31.04 1.32
N SER A 28 -4.85 30.90 0.16
CA SER A 28 -5.49 30.42 -1.07
C SER A 28 -5.42 28.89 -1.23
N LEU A 29 -4.82 28.18 -0.27
CA LEU A 29 -4.67 26.72 -0.33
C LEU A 29 -5.77 26.03 0.47
N SER A 30 -6.03 24.75 0.17
CA SER A 30 -6.98 23.94 0.94
C SER A 30 -6.50 23.74 2.37
N GLU A 31 -7.43 23.55 3.32
CA GLU A 31 -7.10 23.26 4.72
C GLU A 31 -6.13 22.07 4.86
N PHE A 32 -6.29 21.06 4.00
CA PHE A 32 -5.39 19.91 3.94
C PHE A 32 -3.95 20.33 3.60
N LEU A 33 -3.77 21.13 2.54
CA LEU A 33 -2.45 21.61 2.15
C LEU A 33 -1.84 22.54 3.18
N VAL A 34 -2.64 23.46 3.76
CA VAL A 34 -2.20 24.34 4.85
C VAL A 34 -1.70 23.50 6.04
N SER A 35 -2.45 22.47 6.44
CA SER A 35 -2.04 21.56 7.51
C SER A 35 -0.74 20.83 7.18
N LYS A 36 -0.59 20.34 5.95
CA LYS A 36 0.62 19.65 5.47
C LYS A 36 1.83 20.56 5.45
N ILE A 37 1.70 21.77 4.89
CA ILE A 37 2.76 22.77 4.82
C ILE A 37 3.24 23.14 6.22
N LYS A 38 2.33 23.43 7.15
CA LYS A 38 2.68 23.77 8.53
C LYS A 38 3.41 22.63 9.26
N LYS A 39 3.07 21.37 8.96
CA LYS A 39 3.75 20.19 9.52
C LYS A 39 5.12 19.92 8.87
N ALA A 40 5.25 20.13 7.57
CA ALA A 40 6.43 19.76 6.78
C ALA A 40 7.72 20.51 7.15
N ILE A 41 7.60 21.72 7.72
CA ILE A 41 8.73 22.57 8.15
C ILE A 41 9.67 21.82 9.11
N ALA A 42 9.20 20.74 9.76
CA ALA A 42 9.96 20.00 10.76
C ALA A 42 10.39 18.57 10.36
N GLU A 43 9.80 17.93 9.33
CA GLU A 43 9.79 16.45 9.30
C GLU A 43 10.02 15.77 7.93
N LYS A 44 9.46 16.26 6.80
CA LYS A 44 9.54 15.58 5.48
C LYS A 44 9.45 16.56 4.30
N GLU A 45 10.17 16.28 3.21
CA GLU A 45 10.19 17.08 1.97
C GLU A 45 8.90 16.85 1.16
N LEU A 46 7.93 17.76 1.27
CA LEU A 46 6.67 17.64 0.51
C LEU A 46 6.84 18.06 -0.95
N ILE A 47 6.16 17.32 -1.82
CA ILE A 47 6.07 17.58 -3.25
C ILE A 47 4.67 18.15 -3.54
N PHE A 48 4.61 19.11 -4.46
CA PHE A 48 3.37 19.73 -4.93
C PHE A 48 3.34 19.70 -6.45
N CYS A 49 2.15 19.62 -7.03
CA CYS A 49 1.95 19.77 -8.47
C CYS A 49 1.10 21.02 -8.70
N ILE A 50 1.68 22.05 -9.30
CA ILE A 50 0.96 23.28 -9.64
C ILE A 50 0.42 23.10 -11.06
N LYS A 51 -0.89 23.19 -11.22
CA LYS A 51 -1.59 22.91 -12.48
C LYS A 51 -2.35 24.13 -12.98
N ASN A 52 -2.26 24.37 -14.27
CA ASN A 52 -3.15 25.27 -14.98
C ASN A 52 -4.46 24.54 -15.30
N PHE A 53 -5.58 25.07 -14.81
CA PHE A 53 -6.91 24.51 -15.03
C PHE A 53 -7.31 24.45 -16.52
N GLU A 54 -6.86 25.40 -17.34
CA GLU A 54 -7.34 25.57 -18.71
C GLU A 54 -6.62 24.69 -19.72
N ASP A 55 -5.28 24.58 -19.62
CA ASP A 55 -4.44 24.00 -20.68
C ASP A 55 -3.68 22.74 -20.21
N ASN A 56 -4.00 22.18 -19.03
CA ASN A 56 -3.33 21.02 -18.41
C ASN A 56 -1.79 21.15 -18.21
N GLU A 57 -1.22 22.35 -18.40
CA GLU A 57 0.17 22.62 -18.04
C GLU A 57 0.38 22.38 -16.55
N GLN A 58 1.51 21.77 -16.21
CA GLN A 58 1.83 21.48 -14.83
C GLN A 58 3.32 21.54 -14.56
N ILE A 59 3.67 21.88 -13.32
CA ILE A 59 5.04 21.78 -12.81
C ILE A 59 5.02 21.18 -11.40
N PHE A 60 6.00 20.32 -11.15
CA PHE A 60 6.26 19.84 -9.80
C PHE A 60 7.17 20.81 -9.05
N THR A 61 6.87 21.01 -7.78
CA THR A 61 7.58 21.92 -6.89
C THR A 61 7.73 21.33 -5.50
N LYS A 62 8.64 21.92 -4.73
CA LYS A 62 8.73 21.73 -3.28
C LYS A 62 8.78 23.10 -2.60
N ILE A 63 8.60 23.12 -1.29
CA ILE A 63 8.68 24.35 -0.50
C ILE A 63 10.16 24.75 -0.40
N ALA A 64 10.48 25.97 -0.82
CA ALA A 64 11.79 26.57 -0.60
C ALA A 64 11.86 27.20 0.80
N TYR A 65 10.88 28.06 1.13
CA TYR A 65 10.74 28.65 2.46
C TYR A 65 9.34 29.22 2.67
N LEU A 66 9.04 29.59 3.91
CA LEU A 66 7.78 30.24 4.31
C LEU A 66 8.03 31.64 4.85
N SER A 67 7.17 32.57 4.48
CA SER A 67 7.10 33.92 5.04
C SER A 67 5.64 34.34 5.08
N ASP A 68 4.99 34.09 6.21
CA ASP A 68 3.54 34.25 6.43
C ASP A 68 3.02 35.61 5.89
N PRO A 69 1.93 35.64 5.09
CA PRO A 69 1.05 34.53 4.69
C PRO A 69 1.49 33.81 3.42
N CYS A 70 2.75 33.88 3.02
CA CYS A 70 3.22 33.35 1.74
C CYS A 70 4.05 32.07 1.88
N VAL A 71 3.86 31.18 0.92
CA VAL A 71 4.67 29.98 0.69
C VAL A 71 5.46 30.20 -0.58
N TYR A 72 6.78 30.02 -0.51
CA TYR A 72 7.67 30.11 -1.65
C TYR A 72 8.12 28.71 -2.05
N PHE A 73 8.13 28.47 -3.35
CA PHE A 73 8.39 27.18 -3.95
C PHE A 73 9.65 27.25 -4.80
N GLU A 74 10.18 26.07 -5.12
CA GLU A 74 11.15 25.90 -6.18
C GLU A 74 10.76 24.73 -7.06
N LYS A 75 11.15 24.79 -8.34
CA LYS A 75 10.90 23.69 -9.28
C LYS A 75 11.58 22.43 -8.78
N PHE A 76 10.85 21.32 -8.79
CA PHE A 76 11.32 20.07 -8.26
C PHE A 76 10.88 18.93 -9.17
N ASN A 77 11.83 18.12 -9.61
CA ASN A 77 11.56 16.84 -10.26
C ASN A 77 12.54 15.82 -9.70
N LEU A 78 12.13 14.56 -9.70
CA LEU A 78 12.96 13.47 -9.25
C LEU A 78 13.79 12.96 -10.44
N LEU A 79 15.11 12.97 -10.34
CA LEU A 79 15.91 12.32 -11.38
C LEU A 79 15.70 10.82 -11.25
N LEU A 80 15.20 10.16 -12.31
CA LEU A 80 14.91 8.73 -12.24
C LEU A 80 16.16 7.91 -11.88
N ASN A 81 17.34 8.39 -12.26
CA ASN A 81 18.63 7.75 -11.98
C ASN A 81 19.07 7.81 -10.50
N ASP A 82 18.53 8.73 -9.70
CA ASP A 82 18.83 8.80 -8.26
C ASP A 82 18.17 7.67 -7.47
N PHE A 83 17.16 7.02 -8.05
CA PHE A 83 16.41 5.95 -7.42
C PHE A 83 16.80 4.59 -7.99
N GLU A 84 17.02 3.64 -7.11
CA GLU A 84 17.45 2.28 -7.47
C GLU A 84 16.33 1.25 -7.28
N CYS A 85 15.39 1.53 -6.36
CA CYS A 85 14.38 0.59 -5.95
C CYS A 85 12.98 1.21 -5.92
N PHE A 86 12.00 0.48 -6.46
CA PHE A 86 10.60 0.85 -6.49
C PHE A 86 9.78 -0.25 -5.82
N ILE A 87 9.06 0.11 -4.77
CA ILE A 87 8.23 -0.78 -3.97
C ILE A 87 6.77 -0.44 -4.23
N PHE A 88 5.99 -1.46 -4.58
CA PHE A 88 4.57 -1.28 -4.88
C PHE A 88 3.73 -2.18 -3.97
N ASP A 89 2.75 -1.59 -3.27
CA ASP A 89 1.62 -2.37 -2.79
C ASP A 89 0.78 -2.91 -3.95
N MET A 90 0.06 -4.00 -3.69
CA MET A 90 -0.87 -4.60 -4.63
C MET A 90 -2.29 -4.03 -4.51
N GLY A 91 -2.91 -4.17 -3.35
CA GLY A 91 -4.36 -4.11 -3.22
C GLY A 91 -4.85 -2.72 -2.86
N GLY A 92 -5.33 -1.96 -3.84
CA GLY A 92 -5.65 -0.54 -3.67
C GLY A 92 -4.65 0.33 -4.40
N THR A 93 -3.39 -0.12 -4.51
CA THR A 93 -2.29 0.59 -5.19
C THR A 93 -2.13 0.20 -6.67
N LEU A 94 -1.63 -1.01 -6.96
CA LEU A 94 -1.50 -1.54 -8.35
C LEU A 94 -2.83 -2.04 -8.90
N LEU A 95 -3.65 -2.61 -8.02
CA LEU A 95 -5.00 -3.06 -8.32
C LEU A 95 -5.99 -1.92 -8.09
N ASP A 96 -6.86 -1.72 -9.07
CA ASP A 96 -7.94 -0.76 -9.00
C ASP A 96 -9.06 -1.19 -8.04
N SER A 97 -10.14 -0.39 -7.96
CA SER A 97 -11.29 -0.70 -7.10
C SER A 97 -12.01 -2.01 -7.46
N LYS A 98 -11.84 -2.49 -8.70
CA LYS A 98 -12.38 -3.75 -9.22
C LYS A 98 -11.38 -4.91 -9.11
N LYS A 99 -10.26 -4.71 -8.40
CA LYS A 99 -9.16 -5.68 -8.26
C LYS A 99 -8.55 -6.08 -9.61
N MET A 100 -8.48 -5.15 -10.55
CA MET A 100 -7.87 -5.35 -11.86
C MET A 100 -6.56 -4.57 -11.98
N LEU A 101 -5.62 -5.10 -12.76
CA LEU A 101 -4.40 -4.37 -13.12
C LEU A 101 -4.71 -3.42 -14.27
N GLN A 102 -4.29 -2.18 -14.14
CA GLN A 102 -4.38 -1.20 -15.23
C GLN A 102 -3.17 -1.35 -16.16
N ASN A 103 -3.42 -1.46 -17.46
CA ASN A 103 -2.38 -1.78 -18.44
C ASN A 103 -1.23 -0.77 -18.43
N GLU A 104 -1.53 0.52 -18.29
CA GLU A 104 -0.52 1.59 -18.30
C GLU A 104 0.37 1.50 -17.05
N ASN A 105 -0.20 1.26 -15.87
CA ASN A 105 0.57 1.08 -14.64
C ASN A 105 1.55 -0.10 -14.79
N ILE A 106 1.08 -1.25 -15.29
CA ILE A 106 1.92 -2.45 -15.42
C ILE A 106 2.96 -2.30 -16.51
N LYS A 107 2.60 -1.65 -17.63
CA LYS A 107 3.57 -1.29 -18.66
C LYS A 107 4.70 -0.46 -18.07
N LYS A 108 4.37 0.57 -17.29
CA LYS A 108 5.37 1.44 -16.66
C LYS A 108 6.24 0.73 -15.64
N VAL A 109 5.66 -0.07 -14.76
CA VAL A 109 6.41 -0.90 -13.79
C VAL A 109 7.38 -1.84 -14.52
N ASN A 110 6.94 -2.45 -15.61
CA ASN A 110 7.77 -3.35 -16.41
C ASN A 110 8.86 -2.60 -17.19
N GLU A 111 8.63 -1.34 -17.60
CA GLU A 111 9.66 -0.46 -18.18
C GLU A 111 10.75 -0.12 -17.16
N LEU A 112 10.37 0.22 -15.92
CA LEU A 112 11.34 0.44 -14.83
C LEU A 112 12.22 -0.79 -14.59
N ALA A 113 11.64 -1.98 -14.57
CA ALA A 113 12.39 -3.23 -14.45
C ALA A 113 13.40 -3.42 -15.60
N LYS A 114 12.99 -3.12 -16.85
CA LYS A 114 13.84 -3.27 -18.05
C LYS A 114 15.05 -2.35 -18.04
N ILE A 115 14.93 -1.15 -17.48
CA ILE A 115 16.07 -0.21 -17.33
C ILE A 115 16.89 -0.49 -16.07
N GLY A 116 16.70 -1.65 -15.43
CA GLY A 116 17.53 -2.11 -14.32
C GLY A 116 17.10 -1.64 -12.93
N LYS A 117 15.95 -0.99 -12.78
CA LYS A 117 15.42 -0.67 -11.43
C LYS A 117 15.01 -1.94 -10.71
N LYS A 118 15.25 -1.98 -9.40
CA LYS A 118 14.85 -3.06 -8.51
C LYS A 118 13.36 -2.91 -8.18
N ILE A 119 12.54 -3.84 -8.65
CA ILE A 119 11.09 -3.81 -8.47
C ILE A 119 10.70 -4.83 -7.39
N ILE A 120 10.15 -4.35 -6.28
CA ILE A 120 9.63 -5.15 -5.16
C ILE A 120 8.12 -4.98 -5.08
N ILE A 121 7.42 -6.08 -4.89
CA ILE A 121 5.98 -6.07 -4.60
C ILE A 121 5.77 -6.43 -3.13
N ALA A 122 5.00 -5.62 -2.41
CA ALA A 122 4.77 -5.80 -0.98
C ALA A 122 3.29 -5.74 -0.61
N THR A 123 2.70 -6.88 -0.25
CA THR A 123 1.25 -7.02 -0.04
C THR A 123 0.88 -7.66 1.30
N SER A 124 -0.32 -7.33 1.79
CA SER A 124 -0.97 -8.04 2.91
C SER A 124 -1.55 -9.39 2.51
N GLY A 125 -1.76 -9.62 1.21
CA GLY A 125 -2.35 -10.85 0.70
C GLY A 125 -1.36 -12.00 0.62
N SER A 126 -1.91 -13.16 0.27
CA SER A 126 -1.14 -14.39 0.05
C SER A 126 -0.60 -14.44 -1.37
N TYR A 127 0.54 -15.10 -1.55
CA TYR A 127 1.06 -15.42 -2.87
C TYR A 127 0.01 -16.13 -3.74
N PHE A 128 -0.69 -17.11 -3.16
CA PHE A 128 -1.68 -17.92 -3.86
C PHE A 128 -2.86 -17.09 -4.39
N ASN A 129 -3.22 -15.99 -3.72
CA ASN A 129 -4.28 -15.10 -4.20
C ASN A 129 -3.86 -14.27 -5.39
N PHE A 130 -2.59 -13.87 -5.43
CA PHE A 130 -2.10 -12.90 -6.40
C PHE A 130 -1.23 -13.50 -7.51
N GLU A 131 -1.07 -14.82 -7.53
CA GLU A 131 -0.20 -15.54 -8.47
C GLU A 131 -0.41 -15.10 -9.94
N ASN A 132 -1.66 -14.99 -10.42
CA ASN A 132 -1.93 -14.61 -11.80
C ASN A 132 -1.63 -13.13 -12.09
N TYR A 133 -1.65 -12.25 -11.07
CA TYR A 133 -1.22 -10.88 -11.22
C TYR A 133 0.31 -10.79 -11.26
N PHE A 134 1.00 -11.54 -10.40
CA PHE A 134 2.46 -11.60 -10.38
C PHE A 134 3.02 -12.04 -11.73
N LYS A 135 2.38 -12.98 -12.42
CA LYS A 135 2.77 -13.39 -13.79
C LYS A 135 2.75 -12.26 -14.83
N LYS A 136 2.09 -11.14 -14.55
CA LYS A 136 2.00 -9.97 -15.44
C LYS A 136 2.98 -8.84 -15.09
N ILE A 137 3.66 -8.95 -13.96
CA ILE A 137 4.53 -7.91 -13.41
C ILE A 137 5.97 -8.43 -13.42
N ASN A 138 6.88 -7.70 -14.06
CA ASN A 138 8.31 -8.01 -14.11
C ASN A 138 9.02 -7.53 -12.83
N PHE A 139 8.60 -8.04 -11.67
CA PHE A 139 9.39 -7.85 -10.45
C PHE A 139 10.67 -8.68 -10.53
N ASN A 140 11.79 -8.07 -10.14
CA ASN A 140 13.12 -8.69 -10.22
C ASN A 140 13.79 -8.84 -8.85
N MET A 141 13.04 -8.57 -7.78
CA MET A 141 13.42 -8.76 -6.37
C MET A 141 12.36 -9.61 -5.64
N PRO A 142 12.69 -10.20 -4.48
CA PRO A 142 11.76 -11.04 -3.72
C PRO A 142 10.41 -10.39 -3.45
N LEU A 143 9.35 -11.20 -3.47
CA LEU A 143 7.99 -10.78 -3.13
C LEU A 143 7.79 -10.78 -1.62
N ILE A 144 7.18 -9.71 -1.10
CA ILE A 144 6.75 -9.62 0.30
C ILE A 144 5.24 -9.89 0.36
N CYS A 145 4.85 -10.94 1.07
CA CYS A 145 3.46 -11.35 1.26
C CYS A 145 3.09 -11.40 2.75
N ALA A 146 1.79 -11.49 3.04
CA ALA A 146 1.26 -11.59 4.40
C ALA A 146 1.81 -10.50 5.36
N ASN A 147 1.91 -9.25 4.89
CA ASN A 147 2.51 -8.12 5.63
C ASN A 147 3.95 -8.35 6.09
N GLY A 148 4.74 -9.13 5.35
CA GLY A 148 6.13 -9.41 5.71
C GLY A 148 6.36 -10.74 6.40
N ALA A 149 5.29 -11.48 6.75
CA ALA A 149 5.43 -12.81 7.34
C ALA A 149 5.92 -13.86 6.33
N MET A 150 5.87 -13.58 5.03
CA MET A 150 6.28 -14.51 3.99
C MET A 150 7.06 -13.77 2.89
N ILE A 151 8.24 -14.27 2.55
CA ILE A 151 9.08 -13.76 1.47
C ILE A 151 9.30 -14.87 0.44
N TYR A 152 8.99 -14.58 -0.82
CA TYR A 152 9.16 -15.52 -1.92
C TYR A 152 10.27 -15.05 -2.86
N ASP A 153 11.10 -15.99 -3.31
CA ASP A 153 12.11 -15.73 -4.33
C ASP A 153 11.45 -15.32 -5.65
N ASN A 154 12.07 -14.39 -6.38
CA ASN A 154 11.47 -13.81 -7.57
C ASN A 154 11.56 -14.69 -8.82
N LYS A 155 12.48 -15.67 -8.85
CA LYS A 155 12.66 -16.56 -10.01
C LYS A 155 11.90 -17.86 -9.85
N SER A 156 12.14 -18.55 -8.73
CA SER A 156 11.54 -19.84 -8.41
C SER A 156 10.14 -19.72 -7.84
N LEU A 157 9.74 -18.53 -7.35
CA LEU A 157 8.47 -18.29 -6.66
C LEU A 157 8.25 -19.23 -5.46
N LYS A 158 9.35 -19.71 -4.87
CA LYS A 158 9.34 -20.52 -3.65
C LYS A 158 9.50 -19.64 -2.42
N LEU A 159 8.87 -20.06 -1.32
CA LEU A 159 9.00 -19.42 -0.02
C LEU A 159 10.45 -19.58 0.49
N THR A 160 11.16 -18.46 0.71
CA THR A 160 12.55 -18.45 1.17
C THR A 160 12.69 -18.04 2.64
N SER A 161 11.74 -17.24 3.15
CA SER A 161 11.69 -16.84 4.54
C SER A 161 10.25 -16.74 5.00
N SER A 162 9.99 -17.18 6.23
CA SER A 162 8.67 -17.01 6.83
C SER A 162 8.71 -16.84 8.36
N LEU A 163 7.66 -16.23 8.89
CA LEU A 163 7.39 -16.06 10.31
C LEU A 163 6.08 -16.75 10.63
N GLU A 164 6.19 -17.93 11.24
CA GLU A 164 5.06 -18.80 11.57
C GLU A 164 4.43 -18.40 12.92
N MET A 165 3.09 -18.46 12.98
CA MET A 165 2.31 -18.34 14.22
C MET A 165 2.37 -19.66 15.00
N ASP A 166 2.36 -19.59 16.32
CA ASP A 166 2.19 -20.80 17.12
C ASP A 166 0.82 -21.44 16.82
N LYS A 167 0.82 -22.77 16.60
CA LYS A 167 -0.39 -23.50 16.21
C LYS A 167 -1.49 -23.45 17.27
N LYS A 168 -1.14 -23.44 18.56
CA LYS A 168 -2.12 -23.36 19.65
C LYS A 168 -2.73 -21.95 19.68
N GLU A 169 -1.90 -20.92 19.57
CA GLU A 169 -2.39 -19.53 19.50
C GLU A 169 -3.32 -19.34 18.29
N ALA A 170 -2.94 -19.82 17.10
CA ALA A 170 -3.77 -19.79 15.92
C ALA A 170 -5.09 -20.54 16.12
N SER A 171 -5.07 -21.73 16.74
CA SER A 171 -6.26 -22.52 17.05
C SER A 171 -7.22 -21.80 18.00
N GLU A 172 -6.70 -21.15 19.04
CA GLU A 172 -7.50 -20.33 19.96
C GLU A 172 -8.16 -19.14 19.26
N ILE A 173 -7.43 -18.46 18.36
CA ILE A 173 -7.97 -17.36 17.55
C ILE A 173 -9.08 -17.86 16.62
N MET A 174 -8.84 -18.97 15.91
CA MET A 174 -9.83 -19.59 15.02
C MET A 174 -11.11 -19.96 15.77
N LYS A 175 -10.97 -20.56 16.96
CA LYS A 175 -12.10 -20.87 17.83
C LYS A 175 -12.85 -19.61 18.25
N LYS A 176 -12.14 -18.56 18.67
CA LYS A 176 -12.75 -17.29 19.07
C LYS A 176 -13.49 -16.60 17.91
N CYS A 177 -12.95 -16.65 16.70
CA CYS A 177 -13.64 -16.16 15.51
C CYS A 177 -14.96 -16.92 15.27
N THR A 178 -14.93 -18.25 15.39
CA THR A 178 -16.14 -19.09 15.24
C THR A 178 -17.17 -18.79 16.34
N GLU A 179 -16.76 -18.65 17.60
CA GLU A 179 -17.65 -18.26 18.72
C GLU A 179 -18.33 -16.91 18.47
N LEU A 180 -17.61 -15.95 17.89
CA LEU A 180 -18.14 -14.63 17.56
C LEU A 180 -18.97 -14.63 16.27
N GLY A 181 -18.98 -15.71 15.50
CA GLY A 181 -19.62 -15.77 14.18
C GLY A 181 -18.94 -14.85 13.16
N LEU A 182 -17.62 -14.71 13.24
CA LEU A 182 -16.80 -13.97 12.27
C LEU A 182 -16.26 -14.92 11.21
N ALA A 183 -16.32 -14.49 9.95
CA ALA A 183 -15.73 -15.20 8.83
C ALA A 183 -14.23 -14.92 8.72
N TYR A 184 -13.43 -15.92 8.40
CA TYR A 184 -11.98 -15.74 8.33
C TYR A 184 -11.31 -16.67 7.32
N TYR A 185 -10.12 -16.26 6.89
CA TYR A 185 -9.21 -17.05 6.08
C TYR A 185 -7.93 -17.33 6.85
N ILE A 186 -7.29 -18.44 6.54
CA ILE A 186 -6.02 -18.89 7.10
C ILE A 186 -5.01 -18.96 5.96
N PHE A 187 -3.87 -18.31 6.14
CA PHE A 187 -2.75 -18.38 5.21
C PHE A 187 -1.79 -19.45 5.71
N HIS A 188 -1.52 -20.45 4.89
CA HIS A 188 -0.65 -21.57 5.23
C HIS A 188 0.37 -21.85 4.13
N ASP A 189 1.32 -22.74 4.41
CA ASP A 189 2.49 -23.05 3.54
C ASP A 189 2.14 -23.50 2.13
N SER A 190 1.02 -24.19 1.99
CA SER A 190 0.53 -24.81 0.77
C SER A 190 -0.69 -24.12 0.16
N GLY A 191 -1.17 -23.01 0.72
CA GLY A 191 -2.39 -22.36 0.21
C GLY A 191 -3.12 -21.43 1.16
N MET A 192 -4.42 -21.31 0.92
CA MET A 192 -5.36 -20.60 1.78
C MET A 192 -6.60 -21.46 2.07
N ALA A 193 -7.14 -21.30 3.28
CA ALA A 193 -8.41 -21.91 3.65
C ALA A 193 -9.37 -20.85 4.20
N GLY A 194 -10.65 -20.92 3.84
CA GLY A 194 -11.69 -20.01 4.32
C GLY A 194 -12.71 -20.74 5.20
N ILE A 195 -13.11 -20.12 6.31
CA ILE A 195 -14.13 -20.63 7.24
C ILE A 195 -15.30 -19.64 7.31
N ASN A 196 -16.51 -20.11 7.01
CA ASN A 196 -17.74 -19.32 6.95
C ASN A 196 -17.64 -18.08 6.05
N VAL A 197 -16.83 -18.15 4.99
CA VAL A 197 -16.54 -17.01 4.11
C VAL A 197 -17.56 -16.85 2.97
N GLU A 198 -18.38 -17.87 2.73
CA GLU A 198 -19.49 -17.85 1.81
C GLU A 198 -20.45 -16.73 2.25
N ASN A 199 -20.51 -15.63 1.49
CA ASN A 199 -21.23 -14.36 1.77
C ASN A 199 -20.46 -13.26 2.53
N SER A 200 -19.21 -13.48 2.92
CA SER A 200 -18.38 -12.43 3.51
C SER A 200 -18.09 -11.29 2.54
N SER A 201 -17.88 -10.07 3.07
CA SER A 201 -17.35 -8.92 2.32
C SER A 201 -16.16 -9.29 1.42
N ALA A 202 -15.15 -9.99 1.96
CA ALA A 202 -13.99 -10.40 1.17
C ALA A 202 -14.38 -11.32 0.00
N TYR A 203 -15.25 -12.30 0.23
CA TYR A 203 -15.70 -13.20 -0.84
C TYR A 203 -16.46 -12.43 -1.92
N LYS A 204 -17.39 -11.55 -1.54
CA LYS A 204 -18.17 -10.70 -2.46
C LYS A 204 -17.27 -9.77 -3.29
N GLN A 205 -16.36 -9.05 -2.63
CA GLN A 205 -15.44 -8.12 -3.29
C GLN A 205 -14.47 -8.82 -4.25
N ASN A 206 -14.10 -10.07 -3.93
CA ASN A 206 -13.19 -10.84 -4.76
C ASN A 206 -13.92 -11.64 -5.84
N LYS A 207 -15.24 -11.86 -5.76
CA LYS A 207 -16.01 -12.76 -6.64
C LYS A 207 -15.83 -12.44 -8.13
N ASP A 208 -15.75 -11.17 -8.49
CA ASP A 208 -15.63 -10.72 -9.88
C ASP A 208 -14.18 -10.44 -10.30
N ALA A 209 -13.22 -10.54 -9.36
CA ALA A 209 -11.79 -10.39 -9.64
C ALA A 209 -11.29 -11.60 -10.45
N THR A 210 -11.14 -11.43 -11.76
CA THR A 210 -10.74 -12.50 -12.69
C THR A 210 -9.28 -12.91 -12.55
N GLY A 211 -8.44 -12.05 -11.97
CA GLY A 211 -7.04 -12.36 -11.71
C GLY A 211 -6.78 -13.10 -10.39
N MET A 212 -7.79 -13.25 -9.52
CA MET A 212 -7.60 -14.01 -8.28
C MET A 212 -7.75 -15.52 -8.53
N LYS A 213 -6.80 -16.31 -8.05
CA LYS A 213 -6.80 -17.78 -8.22
C LYS A 213 -7.66 -18.47 -7.15
N LYS A 214 -8.98 -18.34 -7.28
CA LYS A 214 -9.96 -18.80 -6.30
C LYS A 214 -10.01 -20.33 -6.16
N GLU A 215 -9.62 -21.07 -7.21
CA GLU A 215 -9.60 -22.53 -7.21
C GLU A 215 -8.56 -23.11 -6.22
N SER A 216 -7.66 -22.27 -5.69
CA SER A 216 -6.66 -22.68 -4.70
C SER A 216 -7.15 -22.58 -3.26
N TRP A 217 -8.42 -22.22 -3.02
CA TRP A 217 -8.97 -22.06 -1.68
C TRP A 217 -9.66 -23.33 -1.21
N SER A 218 -9.28 -23.80 -0.02
CA SER A 218 -10.06 -24.82 0.70
C SER A 218 -11.14 -24.14 1.53
N LEU A 219 -12.41 -24.27 1.12
CA LEU A 219 -13.54 -23.72 1.87
C LEU A 219 -14.05 -24.72 2.89
N ASN A 220 -14.26 -24.26 4.13
CA ASN A 220 -14.75 -25.04 5.26
C ASN A 220 -14.10 -26.43 5.37
N PRO A 221 -12.74 -26.51 5.38
CA PRO A 221 -12.06 -27.78 5.43
C PRO A 221 -12.41 -28.58 6.69
N LYS A 222 -12.34 -29.90 6.58
CA LYS A 222 -12.63 -30.83 7.68
C LYS A 222 -11.63 -30.67 8.84
N ASN A 223 -12.02 -31.17 10.02
CA ASN A 223 -11.15 -31.26 11.18
C ASN A 223 -9.82 -31.96 10.84
N GLY A 224 -8.73 -31.49 11.46
CA GLY A 224 -7.37 -31.99 11.21
C GLY A 224 -6.67 -31.44 9.96
N PHE A 225 -7.35 -30.63 9.14
CA PHE A 225 -6.76 -30.07 7.91
C PHE A 225 -5.48 -29.28 8.15
N PHE A 226 -5.36 -28.61 9.29
CA PHE A 226 -4.22 -27.75 9.64
C PHE A 226 -3.10 -28.48 10.43
N ASP A 227 -3.29 -29.74 10.82
CA ASP A 227 -2.39 -30.45 11.75
C ASP A 227 -0.95 -30.48 11.24
N ASN A 228 -0.78 -30.73 9.94
CA ASN A 228 0.52 -30.81 9.27
C ASN A 228 0.89 -29.54 8.48
N LYS A 229 0.17 -28.42 8.67
CA LYS A 229 0.40 -27.17 7.94
C LYS A 229 1.01 -26.11 8.85
N LYS A 230 1.90 -25.28 8.32
CA LYS A 230 2.34 -24.06 8.99
C LYS A 230 1.31 -22.95 8.82
N ILE A 231 1.05 -22.18 9.86
CA ILE A 231 0.10 -21.06 9.84
C ILE A 231 0.84 -19.73 9.93
N TYR A 232 0.57 -18.81 9.01
CA TYR A 232 1.27 -17.52 8.95
C TYR A 232 0.39 -16.34 9.36
N LYS A 233 -0.93 -16.46 9.13
CA LYS A 233 -1.87 -15.36 9.32
C LYS A 233 -3.30 -15.86 9.40
N VAL A 234 -4.08 -15.25 10.28
CA VAL A 234 -5.55 -15.30 10.29
C VAL A 234 -6.07 -13.97 9.75
N PHE A 235 -6.82 -14.01 8.65
CA PHE A 235 -7.41 -12.85 8.00
C PHE A 235 -8.92 -12.86 8.22
N VAL A 236 -9.42 -11.96 9.07
CA VAL A 236 -10.83 -11.87 9.43
C VAL A 236 -11.51 -10.85 8.53
N THR A 237 -12.66 -11.23 7.98
CA THR A 237 -13.54 -10.36 7.19
C THR A 237 -14.87 -10.20 7.91
N PHE A 238 -15.37 -8.97 7.96
CA PHE A 238 -16.54 -8.64 8.76
C PHE A 238 -17.36 -7.51 8.15
N GLU A 239 -18.62 -7.42 8.54
CA GLU A 239 -19.52 -6.33 8.14
C GLU A 239 -19.56 -5.22 9.21
N SER A 240 -20.02 -4.03 8.85
CA SER A 240 -20.04 -2.86 9.76
C SER A 240 -20.80 -3.13 11.07
N GLU A 241 -21.89 -3.88 10.99
CA GLU A 241 -22.68 -4.34 12.15
C GLU A 241 -21.91 -5.26 13.12
N GLN A 242 -20.84 -5.90 12.65
CA GLN A 242 -20.00 -6.79 13.44
C GLN A 242 -18.81 -6.07 14.11
N ALA A 243 -18.70 -4.74 13.99
CA ALA A 243 -17.58 -3.97 14.53
C ALA A 243 -17.35 -4.20 16.04
N GLY A 244 -18.41 -4.40 16.83
CA GLY A 244 -18.29 -4.73 18.25
C GLY A 244 -17.58 -6.07 18.49
N LYS A 245 -17.90 -7.10 17.70
CA LYS A 245 -17.28 -8.43 17.76
C LYS A 245 -15.80 -8.38 17.37
N VAL A 246 -15.45 -7.56 16.38
CA VAL A 246 -14.06 -7.35 15.98
C VAL A 246 -13.25 -6.69 17.10
N LYS A 247 -13.81 -5.70 17.80
CA LYS A 247 -13.17 -5.10 18.98
C LYS A 247 -12.94 -6.13 20.09
N GLU A 248 -13.91 -7.01 20.33
CA GLU A 248 -13.77 -8.11 21.28
C GLU A 248 -12.64 -9.07 20.87
N LEU A 249 -12.57 -9.43 19.58
CA LEU A 249 -11.50 -10.28 19.05
C LEU A 249 -10.11 -9.62 19.19
N ILE A 250 -10.00 -8.32 18.90
CA ILE A 250 -8.76 -7.55 19.06
C ILE A 250 -8.32 -7.59 20.53
N SER A 251 -9.24 -7.33 21.47
CA SER A 251 -8.97 -7.39 22.91
C SER A 251 -8.49 -8.79 23.33
N PHE A 252 -9.16 -9.84 22.86
CA PHE A 252 -8.74 -11.21 23.11
C PHE A 252 -7.32 -11.49 22.60
N CYS A 253 -6.93 -10.95 21.45
CA CYS A 253 -5.60 -11.17 20.88
C CYS A 253 -4.47 -10.50 21.66
N GLN A 254 -4.75 -9.51 22.53
CA GLN A 254 -3.73 -8.81 23.32
C GLN A 254 -2.97 -9.72 24.30
N LYS A 255 -3.53 -10.88 24.65
CA LYS A 255 -2.84 -11.86 25.50
C LYS A 255 -1.63 -12.51 24.79
N PHE A 256 -1.59 -12.49 23.46
CA PHE A 256 -0.53 -13.11 22.66
C PHE A 256 0.59 -12.11 22.39
N LYS A 257 1.68 -12.19 23.15
CA LYS A 257 2.78 -11.20 23.13
C LYS A 257 3.47 -11.03 21.77
N LYS A 258 3.44 -12.06 20.91
CA LYS A 258 4.13 -12.07 19.61
C LYS A 258 3.21 -11.76 18.43
N LEU A 259 1.89 -11.65 18.66
CA LEU A 259 0.90 -11.47 17.60
C LEU A 259 0.34 -10.06 17.63
N HIS A 260 0.21 -9.46 16.46
CA HIS A 260 -0.41 -8.15 16.29
C HIS A 260 -1.67 -8.24 15.45
N THR A 261 -2.61 -7.35 15.76
CA THR A 261 -3.81 -7.13 14.96
C THR A 261 -3.68 -5.85 14.15
N MET A 262 -3.97 -5.89 12.85
CA MET A 262 -3.87 -4.73 11.98
C MET A 262 -5.10 -4.64 11.07
N GLN A 263 -5.82 -3.52 11.15
CA GLN A 263 -6.96 -3.28 10.28
C GLN A 263 -6.48 -2.69 8.95
N THR A 264 -6.52 -3.47 7.88
CA THR A 264 -6.05 -3.04 6.54
C THR A 264 -7.15 -2.42 5.69
N HIS A 265 -8.41 -2.72 5.98
CA HIS A 265 -9.58 -2.12 5.34
C HIS A 265 -10.70 -1.89 6.36
N SER A 266 -11.75 -1.17 5.97
CA SER A 266 -12.94 -0.98 6.82
C SER A 266 -13.51 -2.30 7.38
N ASN A 267 -13.38 -3.38 6.60
CA ASN A 267 -14.05 -4.67 6.83
C ASN A 267 -13.05 -5.83 7.02
N PHE A 268 -11.75 -5.53 7.13
CA PHE A 268 -10.69 -6.53 7.15
C PHE A 268 -9.74 -6.35 8.33
N LEU A 269 -9.48 -7.42 9.06
CA LEU A 269 -8.53 -7.48 10.17
C LEU A 269 -7.51 -8.59 9.92
N ASP A 270 -6.24 -8.21 9.93
CA ASP A 270 -5.10 -9.12 9.88
C ASP A 270 -4.65 -9.48 11.29
N ILE A 271 -4.45 -10.76 11.57
CA ILE A 271 -3.87 -11.26 12.83
C ILE A 271 -2.72 -12.18 12.48
N GLY A 272 -1.52 -11.87 12.96
CA GLY A 272 -0.32 -12.65 12.64
C GLY A 272 0.87 -12.23 13.49
N ILE A 273 2.03 -12.81 13.22
CA ILE A 273 3.28 -12.43 13.88
C ILE A 273 3.54 -10.93 13.68
N ALA A 274 4.02 -10.28 14.73
CA ALA A 274 4.41 -8.87 14.74
C ALA A 274 5.54 -8.58 13.74
N CYS A 275 5.17 -8.40 12.48
CA CYS A 275 6.04 -8.03 11.37
C CYS A 275 5.34 -7.01 10.47
N SER A 276 6.09 -6.37 9.59
CA SER A 276 5.57 -5.41 8.63
C SER A 276 6.20 -5.61 7.24
N LYS A 277 5.57 -5.00 6.24
CA LYS A 277 6.17 -4.91 4.90
C LYS A 277 7.57 -4.28 4.97
N ALA A 278 7.76 -3.29 5.84
CA ALA A 278 9.05 -2.62 6.03
C ALA A 278 10.10 -3.51 6.71
N SER A 279 9.74 -4.33 7.71
CA SER A 279 10.71 -5.24 8.33
C SER A 279 11.16 -6.32 7.36
N ALA A 280 10.27 -6.79 6.49
CA ALA A 280 10.65 -7.72 5.41
C ALA A 280 11.50 -7.03 4.33
N LEU A 281 11.17 -5.78 3.99
CA LEU A 281 11.97 -4.97 3.07
C LEU A 281 13.37 -4.72 3.61
N ASP A 282 13.54 -4.44 4.90
CA ASP A 282 14.86 -4.29 5.54
C ASP A 282 15.72 -5.56 5.41
N LYS A 283 15.11 -6.74 5.60
CA LYS A 283 15.78 -8.02 5.37
C LYS A 283 16.24 -8.18 3.91
N ILE A 284 15.35 -7.91 2.96
CA ILE A 284 15.67 -7.96 1.51
C ILE A 284 16.74 -6.93 1.17
N ALA A 285 16.67 -5.73 1.73
CA ALA A 285 17.61 -4.66 1.45
C ALA A 285 19.03 -5.02 1.89
N LYS A 286 19.19 -5.66 3.05
CA LYS A 286 20.48 -6.17 3.53
C LYS A 286 21.03 -7.29 2.65
N GLU A 287 20.18 -8.24 2.26
CA GLU A 287 20.59 -9.39 1.45
C GLU A 287 20.97 -9.01 0.01
N TYR A 288 20.27 -8.03 -0.58
CA TYR A 288 20.45 -7.61 -1.97
C TYR A 288 21.18 -6.27 -2.13
N ASN A 289 21.81 -5.77 -1.06
CA ASN A 289 22.51 -4.48 -1.01
C ASN A 289 21.68 -3.34 -1.64
N ILE A 290 20.45 -3.16 -1.15
CA ILE A 290 19.54 -2.10 -1.59
C ILE A 290 19.66 -0.92 -0.64
N ASN A 291 19.99 0.25 -1.17
CA ASN A 291 19.95 1.47 -0.39
C ASN A 291 18.51 2.04 -0.35
N LEU A 292 17.85 1.92 0.81
CA LEU A 292 16.48 2.42 0.99
C LEU A 292 16.38 3.96 0.93
N SER A 293 17.48 4.69 1.10
CA SER A 293 17.52 6.15 0.84
C SER A 293 17.46 6.50 -0.65
N LYS A 294 17.45 5.50 -1.53
CA LYS A 294 17.19 5.61 -2.97
C LYS A 294 15.95 4.82 -3.39
N ALA A 295 15.04 4.58 -2.45
CA ALA A 295 13.80 3.84 -2.71
C ALA A 295 12.59 4.78 -2.87
N VAL A 296 11.69 4.39 -3.76
CA VAL A 296 10.36 4.99 -3.93
C VAL A 296 9.31 3.95 -3.54
N VAL A 297 8.33 4.34 -2.72
CA VAL A 297 7.20 3.48 -2.38
C VAL A 297 5.88 4.05 -2.89
N PHE A 298 5.04 3.16 -3.40
CA PHE A 298 3.64 3.40 -3.75
C PHE A 298 2.76 2.54 -2.83
N GLY A 299 1.86 3.18 -2.08
CA GLY A 299 0.99 2.49 -1.13
C GLY A 299 -0.27 3.31 -0.80
N ASP A 300 -1.29 2.67 -0.23
CA ASP A 300 -2.60 3.30 0.00
C ASP A 300 -3.23 3.01 1.37
N SER A 301 -2.66 2.09 2.17
CA SER A 301 -3.27 1.66 3.43
C SER A 301 -2.30 1.68 4.63
N ASP A 302 -2.84 1.46 5.83
CA ASP A 302 -2.12 1.67 7.10
C ASP A 302 -0.86 0.80 7.24
N ASN A 303 -0.86 -0.38 6.60
CA ASN A 303 0.28 -1.30 6.60
C ASN A 303 1.44 -0.84 5.68
N ASP A 304 1.24 0.21 4.89
CA ASP A 304 2.25 0.83 4.03
C ASP A 304 2.99 1.96 4.74
N LEU A 305 2.43 2.51 5.84
CA LEU A 305 3.07 3.59 6.59
C LEU A 305 4.51 3.26 7.04
N PRO A 306 4.81 2.05 7.55
CA PRO A 306 6.19 1.70 7.85
C PRO A 306 7.12 1.72 6.62
N LEU A 307 6.61 1.45 5.41
CA LEU A 307 7.40 1.58 4.19
C LEU A 307 7.70 3.06 3.88
N PHE A 308 6.77 3.96 4.19
CA PHE A 308 6.91 5.40 3.96
C PHE A 308 7.96 6.04 4.89
N ASP A 309 8.32 5.36 5.97
CA ASP A 309 9.32 5.81 6.93
C ASP A 309 10.74 5.35 6.57
N VAL A 310 10.87 4.27 5.80
CA VAL A 310 12.18 3.74 5.38
C VAL A 310 12.57 4.15 3.96
N ALA A 311 11.61 4.44 3.08
CA ALA A 311 11.86 4.87 1.72
C ALA A 311 12.10 6.38 1.63
N LYS A 312 12.93 6.83 0.67
CA LYS A 312 13.22 8.24 0.44
C LYS A 312 12.00 9.02 -0.05
N ILE A 313 11.20 8.44 -0.94
CA ILE A 313 9.97 9.06 -1.45
C ILE A 313 8.80 8.09 -1.26
N SER A 314 7.67 8.62 -0.80
CA SER A 314 6.42 7.89 -0.66
C SER A 314 5.29 8.59 -1.40
N LEU A 315 4.63 7.85 -2.27
CA LEU A 315 3.63 8.34 -3.20
C LEU A 315 2.31 7.59 -2.95
N THR A 316 1.21 8.33 -2.98
CA THR A 316 -0.14 7.76 -2.84
C THR A 316 -1.12 8.48 -3.77
N HIS A 317 -2.34 7.96 -3.87
CA HIS A 317 -3.45 8.50 -4.65
C HIS A 317 -4.58 9.00 -3.74
N THR A 318 -5.56 9.74 -4.29
CA THR A 318 -6.64 10.38 -3.51
C THR A 318 -7.57 9.44 -2.73
N ASN A 319 -7.77 8.20 -3.19
CA ASN A 319 -8.65 7.23 -2.51
C ASN A 319 -7.95 6.38 -1.44
N ALA A 320 -6.71 6.73 -1.05
CA ALA A 320 -5.99 6.05 0.02
C ALA A 320 -6.57 6.39 1.41
N ARG A 321 -6.18 5.64 2.44
CA ARG A 321 -6.61 5.90 3.82
C ARG A 321 -6.10 7.27 4.30
N LEU A 322 -6.89 7.94 5.14
CA LEU A 322 -6.59 9.30 5.62
C LEU A 322 -5.22 9.43 6.30
N SER A 323 -4.84 8.41 7.07
CA SER A 323 -3.50 8.25 7.66
C SER A 323 -2.38 8.27 6.61
N VAL A 324 -2.56 7.58 5.49
CA VAL A 324 -1.60 7.53 4.36
C VAL A 324 -1.54 8.86 3.64
N LEU A 325 -2.70 9.46 3.33
CA LEU A 325 -2.81 10.79 2.72
C LEU A 325 -2.04 11.84 3.54
N LYS A 326 -2.14 11.76 4.88
CA LYS A 326 -1.44 12.68 5.79
C LYS A 326 0.07 12.49 5.83
N ASN A 327 0.59 11.29 5.55
CA ASN A 327 2.00 10.95 5.75
C ASN A 327 2.82 10.76 4.47
N ALA A 328 2.18 10.71 3.29
CA ALA A 328 2.89 10.64 2.01
C ALA A 328 3.67 11.92 1.67
N HIS A 329 4.77 11.80 0.92
CA HIS A 329 5.50 12.94 0.35
C HIS A 329 4.70 13.61 -0.77
N TYR A 330 3.91 12.83 -1.51
CA TYR A 330 2.99 13.34 -2.52
C TYR A 330 1.69 12.52 -2.55
N VAL A 331 0.58 13.21 -2.78
CA VAL A 331 -0.73 12.62 -3.03
C VAL A 331 -1.18 13.10 -4.40
N SER A 332 -1.28 12.19 -5.35
CA SER A 332 -1.79 12.50 -6.69
C SER A 332 -3.26 12.90 -6.64
N SER A 333 -3.72 13.80 -7.53
CA SER A 333 -5.16 14.01 -7.76
C SER A 333 -5.85 12.78 -8.34
N LYS A 334 -5.11 11.89 -8.99
CA LYS A 334 -5.65 10.65 -9.56
C LYS A 334 -5.95 9.65 -8.45
N ASN A 335 -6.96 8.83 -8.67
CA ASN A 335 -7.28 7.66 -7.85
C ASN A 335 -6.75 6.36 -8.49
N ASN A 336 -6.88 5.24 -7.80
CA ASN A 336 -6.40 3.94 -8.25
C ASN A 336 -7.10 3.36 -9.49
N ASN A 337 -8.15 3.99 -10.00
CA ASN A 337 -8.80 3.65 -11.26
C ASN A 337 -8.29 4.51 -12.44
N GLU A 338 -7.29 5.38 -12.25
CA GLU A 338 -6.88 6.38 -13.25
C GLU A 338 -5.40 6.30 -13.69
N SER A 339 -4.79 5.11 -13.63
CA SER A 339 -3.40 4.84 -14.00
C SER A 339 -2.40 5.79 -13.35
N TRP A 340 -2.63 6.06 -12.06
CA TRP A 340 -1.91 7.05 -11.27
C TRP A 340 -0.41 6.78 -11.13
N ILE A 341 0.01 5.51 -11.13
CA ILE A 341 1.43 5.12 -11.05
C ILE A 341 2.14 5.51 -12.33
N SER A 342 1.59 5.16 -13.51
CA SER A 342 2.18 5.56 -14.79
C SER A 342 2.27 7.07 -14.89
N TRP A 343 1.17 7.76 -14.57
CA TRP A 343 1.13 9.21 -14.62
C TRP A 343 2.19 9.85 -13.71
N LEU A 344 2.36 9.36 -12.49
CA LEU A 344 3.40 9.85 -11.58
C LEU A 344 4.80 9.65 -12.14
N ILE A 345 5.10 8.44 -12.61
CA ILE A 345 6.43 8.13 -13.15
C ILE A 345 6.72 9.00 -14.38
N ASP A 346 5.75 9.21 -15.26
CA ASP A 346 5.93 9.97 -16.50
C ASP A 346 6.05 11.49 -16.30
N ASN A 347 5.55 12.02 -15.17
CA ASN A 347 5.46 13.48 -14.98
C ASN A 347 6.30 14.00 -13.82
N LEU A 348 6.53 13.21 -12.77
CA LEU A 348 7.32 13.61 -11.60
C LEU A 348 8.80 13.20 -11.73
N PHE A 349 9.09 12.14 -12.50
CA PHE A 349 10.44 11.67 -12.72
C PHE A 349 10.96 12.14 -14.09
N VAL A 350 12.19 12.63 -14.13
CA VAL A 350 12.87 13.13 -15.34
C VAL A 350 14.16 12.37 -15.64
#